data_AF-A0A7W7G4J2-F1
#
_entry.id   AF-A0A7W7G4J2-F1
#
_cell.length_a   1.000
_cell.length_b   1.000
_cell.length_c   1.000
_cell.angle_alpha   90.00
_cell.angle_beta   90.00
_cell.angle_gamma   90.00
#
_symmetry.space_group_name_H-M   'P 1'
#
loop_
_entity.id
_entity.type
_entity.pdbx_description
1 polymer ?
#
loop_
_entity_poly.entity_id
_entity_poly.type
_entity_poly.pdbx_seq_one_letter_code
_entity_poly.pdbx_strand_id
1 'polypeptide(L)'
;MNEAFVSGSDAHPLRWLLVDEAVMGERDVVVAACADIEGLFVDSPSTVGETTLLGCHPHPPLRRALDALAKGAGNPGGALYRRAIDVTVHSVGRNGRVNRLIDSHLRASVTRARPSALGADLVDVTLDGAIAEPMPSAARPIWDLWHAGGPTEPGLWAGLSAELRHHWSGAALAHHRADAPDKPAGRTYRLDGRHVTDIEGFYCAIGEAVNGPGGYFGWNGDALHDCARGGWGAAAPFRLVWHDAGVARTHLKARADGSPAEAGLDLILRWLAEDQIEVELG
;
A
#
# COMPACT_ATOMS: atom_id res chain seq x y z
N MET A 1 -25.74 11.88 1.15
CA MET A 1 -26.55 11.15 2.16
C MET A 1 -28.01 11.24 1.79
N ASN A 2 -28.62 10.13 1.36
CA ASN A 2 -30.03 9.89 1.68
C ASN A 2 -29.96 8.95 2.88
N GLU A 3 -30.50 9.38 4.02
CA GLU A 3 -30.58 8.58 5.24
C GLU A 3 -31.52 7.39 4.99
N ALA A 4 -30.97 6.23 4.67
CA ALA A 4 -31.67 4.99 4.92
C ALA A 4 -31.64 4.77 6.44
N PHE A 5 -32.72 5.14 7.13
CA PHE A 5 -32.89 4.89 8.55
C PHE A 5 -32.89 3.38 8.80
N VAL A 6 -31.77 2.83 9.26
CA VAL A 6 -31.71 1.46 9.75
C VAL A 6 -32.19 1.49 11.20
N SER A 7 -33.47 1.16 11.44
CA SER A 7 -34.03 1.14 12.79
C SER A 7 -33.81 -0.22 13.45
N GLY A 8 -33.13 -0.23 14.60
CA GLY A 8 -33.12 -1.39 15.51
C GLY A 8 -34.44 -1.50 16.27
N SER A 9 -34.74 -2.68 16.81
CA SER A 9 -35.82 -2.81 17.79
C SER A 9 -35.35 -2.30 19.16
N ASP A 10 -36.26 -1.83 20.02
CA ASP A 10 -35.92 -1.38 21.39
C ASP A 10 -35.22 -2.48 22.22
N ALA A 11 -35.38 -3.75 21.85
CA ALA A 11 -34.71 -4.90 22.48
C ALA A 11 -33.22 -5.06 22.05
N HIS A 12 -32.85 -4.57 20.86
CA HIS A 12 -31.50 -4.67 20.29
C HIS A 12 -31.13 -3.37 19.55
N PRO A 13 -30.78 -2.31 20.29
CA PRO A 13 -30.37 -1.05 19.67
C PRO A 13 -29.12 -1.27 18.81
N LEU A 14 -29.17 -0.83 17.55
CA LEU A 14 -28.02 -0.86 16.65
C LEU A 14 -26.99 0.16 17.14
N ARG A 15 -25.74 -0.29 17.31
CA ARG A 15 -24.63 0.55 17.80
C ARG A 15 -23.54 0.73 16.77
N TRP A 16 -23.46 -0.15 15.78
CA TRP A 16 -22.39 -0.21 14.81
C TRP A 16 -22.96 -0.30 13.40
N LEU A 17 -22.33 0.43 12.49
CA LEU A 17 -22.65 0.42 11.06
C LEU A 17 -21.40 -0.09 10.33
N LEU A 18 -21.54 -1.18 9.58
CA LEU A 18 -20.52 -1.68 8.68
C LEU A 18 -20.75 -1.00 7.34
N VAL A 19 -19.74 -0.27 6.90
CA VAL A 19 -19.78 0.56 5.70
C VAL A 19 -18.68 0.09 4.77
N ASP A 20 -19.05 -0.14 3.52
CA ASP A 20 -18.12 -0.32 2.43
C ASP A 20 -17.71 1.08 1.97
N GLU A 21 -16.48 1.48 2.32
CA GLU A 21 -15.93 2.77 1.91
C GLU A 21 -15.72 2.75 0.40
N ALA A 22 -16.46 3.58 -0.31
CA ALA A 22 -16.34 3.62 -1.75
C ALA A 22 -15.05 4.35 -2.15
N VAL A 23 -14.32 3.83 -3.13
CA VAL A 23 -13.10 4.50 -3.57
C VAL A 23 -13.43 5.80 -4.32
N MET A 24 -12.77 6.89 -3.90
CA MET A 24 -12.66 8.20 -4.56
C MET A 24 -13.84 8.61 -5.47
N GLY A 25 -14.87 9.21 -4.88
CA GLY A 25 -15.93 9.94 -5.58
C GLY A 25 -17.29 9.25 -5.63
N GLU A 26 -17.37 7.99 -5.21
CA GLU A 26 -18.63 7.30 -4.97
C GLU A 26 -19.12 7.50 -3.52
N ARG A 27 -20.39 7.14 -3.27
CA ARG A 27 -20.97 7.22 -1.93
C ARG A 27 -20.77 5.89 -1.22
N ASP A 28 -20.26 5.96 0.01
CA ASP A 28 -20.20 4.85 0.94
C ASP A 28 -21.51 4.05 0.98
N VAL A 29 -21.39 2.72 0.92
CA VAL A 29 -22.54 1.80 0.93
C VAL A 29 -22.64 1.14 2.29
N VAL A 30 -23.81 1.23 2.93
CA VAL A 30 -24.06 0.52 4.17
C VAL A 30 -24.19 -0.97 3.87
N VAL A 31 -23.28 -1.77 4.40
CA VAL A 31 -23.27 -3.23 4.26
C VAL A 31 -24.18 -3.86 5.29
N ALA A 32 -24.08 -3.44 6.56
CA ALA A 32 -24.89 -3.97 7.65
C ALA A 32 -24.92 -3.01 8.83
N ALA A 33 -25.87 -3.24 9.74
CA ALA A 33 -25.85 -2.65 11.08
C ALA A 33 -25.94 -3.75 12.12
N CYS A 34 -25.22 -3.63 13.23
CA CYS A 34 -25.28 -4.59 14.33
C CYS A 34 -25.34 -3.91 15.70
N ALA A 35 -25.88 -4.65 16.67
CA ALA A 35 -26.00 -4.21 18.05
C ALA A 35 -24.65 -4.31 18.80
N ASP A 36 -23.78 -5.24 18.41
CA ASP A 36 -22.43 -5.35 18.99
C ASP A 36 -21.44 -6.06 18.04
N ILE A 37 -20.14 -5.97 18.34
CA ILE A 37 -19.05 -6.64 17.60
C ILE A 37 -18.09 -7.30 18.59
N GLU A 38 -18.09 -8.64 18.64
CA GLU A 38 -17.08 -9.40 19.38
C GLU A 38 -15.71 -9.25 18.70
N GLY A 39 -14.68 -8.94 19.49
CA GLY A 39 -13.33 -8.71 18.98
C GLY A 39 -13.02 -7.28 18.52
N LEU A 40 -14.00 -6.37 18.47
CA LEU A 40 -13.74 -4.94 18.21
C LEU A 40 -12.97 -4.27 19.36
N PHE A 41 -13.30 -4.67 20.59
CA PHE A 41 -12.65 -4.22 21.81
C PHE A 41 -11.75 -5.31 22.34
N VAL A 42 -10.51 -5.31 21.85
CA VAL A 42 -9.44 -6.14 22.40
C VAL A 42 -8.40 -5.23 23.03
N ASP A 43 -7.88 -5.62 24.19
CA ASP A 43 -6.64 -5.02 24.70
C ASP A 43 -5.56 -5.36 23.68
N SER A 44 -5.22 -4.41 22.82
CA SER A 44 -4.11 -4.57 21.89
C SER A 44 -2.91 -4.97 22.74
N PRO A 45 -2.23 -6.10 22.47
CA PRO A 45 -0.92 -6.30 23.07
C PRO A 45 -0.14 -5.07 22.66
N SER A 46 0.27 -4.28 23.66
CA SER A 46 1.19 -3.19 23.42
C SER A 46 2.45 -3.85 22.89
N THR A 47 2.55 -3.97 21.58
CA THR A 47 3.81 -4.20 20.90
C THR A 47 4.55 -2.89 21.13
N VAL A 48 5.19 -2.79 22.30
CA VAL A 48 6.20 -1.76 22.58
C VAL A 48 7.38 -2.12 21.67
N GLY A 49 7.20 -1.88 20.37
CA GLY A 49 8.27 -1.95 19.40
C GLY A 49 9.07 -0.67 19.53
N GLU A 50 10.38 -0.82 19.65
CA GLU A 50 11.30 0.31 19.59
C GLU A 50 11.69 0.55 18.14
N THR A 51 11.56 1.79 17.67
CA THR A 51 12.07 2.20 16.35
C THR A 51 13.31 3.05 16.56
N THR A 52 14.39 2.74 15.84
CA THR A 52 15.56 3.61 15.79
C THR A 52 15.68 4.23 14.41
N LEU A 53 15.58 5.56 14.35
CA LEU A 53 15.92 6.35 13.18
C LEU A 53 17.43 6.57 13.18
N LEU A 54 18.11 6.22 12.09
CA LEU A 54 19.56 6.33 11.98
C LEU A 54 19.94 7.56 11.15
N GLY A 55 20.92 8.32 11.64
CA GLY A 55 21.50 9.42 10.87
C GLY A 55 20.54 10.59 10.57
N CYS A 56 19.68 10.96 11.52
CA CYS A 56 18.73 12.05 11.33
C CYS A 56 19.41 13.42 11.33
N HIS A 57 19.01 14.28 10.41
CA HIS A 57 19.23 15.73 10.51
C HIS A 57 18.00 16.39 11.17
N PRO A 58 18.08 16.89 12.43
CA PRO A 58 16.89 17.31 13.16
C PRO A 58 16.24 18.58 12.60
N HIS A 59 15.08 18.45 11.97
CA HIS A 59 14.18 19.57 11.66
C HIS A 59 13.39 20.03 12.89
N PRO A 60 12.71 21.21 12.86
CA PRO A 60 12.15 21.82 14.07
C PRO A 60 11.27 20.90 14.94
N PRO A 61 10.39 20.02 14.41
CA PRO A 61 9.63 19.10 15.24
C PRO A 61 10.51 18.12 16.03
N LEU A 62 11.46 17.47 15.36
CA LEU A 62 12.39 16.54 16.00
C LEU A 62 13.34 17.25 16.97
N ARG A 63 13.81 18.46 16.62
CA ARG A 63 14.65 19.27 17.50
C ARG A 63 13.98 19.61 18.82
N ARG A 64 12.70 19.99 18.79
CA ARG A 64 11.91 20.23 20.01
C ARG A 64 11.80 18.98 20.88
N ALA A 65 11.58 17.82 20.27
CA ALA A 65 11.52 16.55 20.99
C ALA A 65 12.86 16.20 21.65
N LEU A 66 13.98 16.43 20.95
CA LEU A 66 15.33 16.26 21.49
C LEU A 66 15.63 17.23 22.64
N ASP A 67 15.25 18.51 22.50
CA ASP A 67 15.40 19.51 23.57
C ASP A 67 14.58 19.13 24.80
N ALA A 68 13.37 18.57 24.61
CA ALA A 68 12.53 18.08 25.70
C ALA A 68 13.09 16.81 26.34
N LEU A 69 13.71 15.92 25.56
CA LEU A 69 14.44 14.77 26.08
C LEU A 69 15.59 15.24 26.99
N ALA A 70 16.43 16.15 26.51
CA ALA A 70 17.59 16.68 27.23
C ALA A 70 17.21 17.40 28.53
N LYS A 71 16.07 18.08 28.57
CA LYS A 71 15.55 18.74 29.77
C LYS A 71 15.05 17.77 30.84
N GLY A 72 14.72 16.52 30.51
CA GLY A 72 14.19 15.54 31.46
C GLY A 72 12.70 15.74 31.81
N ALA A 73 12.00 14.65 32.11
CA ALA A 73 10.54 14.65 32.28
C ALA A 73 10.06 15.42 33.52
N GLY A 74 10.94 15.63 34.51
CA GLY A 74 10.66 16.43 35.71
C GLY A 74 10.63 17.94 35.49
N ASN A 75 11.01 18.43 34.30
CA ASN A 75 10.96 19.84 33.95
C ASN A 75 9.76 20.13 33.06
N PRO A 76 9.03 21.26 33.22
CA PRO A 76 7.92 21.62 32.33
C PRO A 76 8.33 21.60 30.86
N GLY A 77 9.54 22.10 30.56
CA GLY A 77 10.12 22.07 29.21
C GLY A 77 10.53 20.70 28.67
N GLY A 78 10.53 19.65 29.50
CA GLY A 78 10.91 18.28 29.13
C GLY A 78 9.79 17.24 29.27
N ALA A 79 8.55 17.70 29.50
CA ALA A 79 7.36 16.85 29.62
C ALA A 79 7.20 15.86 28.45
N LEU A 80 6.65 14.67 28.72
CA LEU A 80 6.58 13.56 27.76
C LEU A 80 5.84 13.93 26.47
N TYR A 81 4.75 14.69 26.55
CA TYR A 81 4.02 15.13 25.35
C TYR A 81 4.85 16.01 24.41
N ARG A 82 5.92 16.66 24.90
CA ARG A 82 6.85 17.45 24.07
C ARG A 82 7.87 16.58 23.33
N ARG A 83 7.99 15.31 23.73
CA ARG A 83 8.85 14.29 23.09
C ARG A 83 8.12 13.51 22.02
N ALA A 84 6.79 13.60 21.99
CA ALA A 84 5.95 12.91 21.03
C ALA A 84 6.18 13.47 19.61
N ILE A 85 6.26 12.56 18.66
CA ILE A 85 6.25 12.80 17.23
C ILE A 85 5.14 11.96 16.61
N ASP A 86 4.52 12.49 15.58
CA ASP A 86 3.49 11.84 14.78
C ASP A 86 3.87 12.10 13.32
N VAL A 87 4.29 11.05 12.62
CA VAL A 87 4.95 11.16 11.33
C VAL A 87 4.51 10.07 10.37
N THR A 88 4.49 10.39 9.09
CA THR A 88 4.41 9.43 7.99
C THR A 88 5.78 9.27 7.37
N VAL A 89 6.18 8.03 7.09
CA VAL A 89 7.44 7.72 6.44
C VAL A 89 7.27 7.82 4.93
N HIS A 90 8.20 8.52 4.29
CA HIS A 90 8.29 8.61 2.83
C HIS A 90 9.64 8.05 2.38
N SER A 91 9.68 7.40 1.22
CA SER A 91 10.94 7.04 0.58
C SER A 91 11.46 8.23 -0.22
N VAL A 92 12.78 8.34 -0.34
CA VAL A 92 13.44 9.36 -1.16
C VAL A 92 14.34 8.66 -2.15
N GLY A 93 14.14 8.87 -3.44
CA GLY A 93 15.02 8.34 -4.49
C GLY A 93 16.33 9.12 -4.59
N ARG A 94 17.35 8.56 -5.25
CA ARG A 94 18.63 9.25 -5.52
C ARG A 94 18.49 10.57 -6.27
N ASN A 95 17.42 10.72 -7.04
CA ASN A 95 17.06 11.95 -7.74
C ASN A 95 16.39 13.00 -6.83
N GLY A 96 16.25 12.74 -5.54
CA GLY A 96 15.59 13.62 -4.57
C GLY A 96 14.06 13.57 -4.60
N ARG A 97 13.45 12.73 -5.45
CA ARG A 97 11.98 12.58 -5.48
C ARG A 97 11.51 11.88 -4.21
N VAL A 98 10.52 12.49 -3.56
CA VAL A 98 9.87 11.95 -2.37
C VAL A 98 8.63 11.17 -2.79
N ASN A 99 8.50 9.94 -2.31
CA ASN A 99 7.40 9.04 -2.63
C ASN A 99 6.75 8.54 -1.32
N ARG A 100 5.42 8.57 -1.26
CA ARG A 100 4.69 8.17 -0.06
C ARG A 100 4.71 6.65 0.07
N LEU A 101 5.07 6.16 1.25
CA LEU A 101 4.87 4.75 1.61
C LEU A 101 3.46 4.59 2.17
N ILE A 102 2.75 3.55 1.73
CA ILE A 102 1.42 3.23 2.24
C ILE A 102 1.54 2.65 3.65
N ASP A 103 0.61 3.02 4.51
CA ASP A 103 0.46 2.59 5.91
C ASP A 103 1.69 2.72 6.83
N SER A 104 2.72 3.41 6.35
CA SER A 104 3.96 3.65 7.09
C SER A 104 3.84 4.90 7.96
N HIS A 105 3.05 4.80 9.03
CA HIS A 105 2.90 5.86 10.03
C HIS A 105 3.51 5.44 11.37
N LEU A 106 3.97 6.44 12.13
CA LEU A 106 4.63 6.25 13.41
C LEU A 106 4.22 7.38 14.35
N ARG A 107 3.57 6.99 15.46
CA ARG A 107 3.29 7.87 16.59
C ARG A 107 4.02 7.35 17.81
N ALA A 108 5.03 8.09 18.25
CA ALA A 108 5.94 7.65 19.32
C ALA A 108 6.59 8.83 20.03
N SER A 109 7.20 8.59 21.18
CA SER A 109 8.01 9.56 21.92
C SER A 109 9.49 9.27 21.79
N VAL A 110 10.28 10.34 21.69
CA VAL A 110 11.75 10.24 21.72
C VAL A 110 12.22 9.83 23.13
N THR A 111 12.88 8.67 23.21
CA THR A 111 13.38 8.11 24.48
C THR A 111 14.89 8.18 24.62
N ARG A 112 15.62 8.15 23.50
CA ARG A 112 17.08 8.27 23.47
C ARG A 112 17.54 8.96 22.19
N ALA A 113 18.66 9.67 22.29
CA ALA A 113 19.38 10.24 21.16
C ALA A 113 20.89 10.08 21.36
N ARG A 114 21.62 9.80 20.29
CA ARG A 114 23.09 9.71 20.30
C ARG A 114 23.68 10.22 18.98
N PRO A 115 24.94 10.69 18.96
CA PRO A 115 25.64 10.97 17.71
C PRO A 115 25.60 9.76 16.77
N SER A 116 25.36 9.99 15.48
CA SER A 116 25.29 8.93 14.49
C SER A 116 26.67 8.59 13.93
N ALA A 117 26.91 7.31 13.63
CA ALA A 117 28.09 6.89 12.88
C ALA A 117 28.03 7.28 11.39
N LEU A 118 26.86 7.71 10.90
CA LEU A 118 26.62 8.05 9.49
C LEU A 118 27.09 9.46 9.11
N GLY A 119 27.42 10.32 10.09
CA GLY A 119 27.91 11.67 9.84
C GLY A 119 28.03 12.51 11.10
N ALA A 120 28.96 13.48 11.11
CA ALA A 120 29.29 14.28 12.28
C ALA A 120 28.11 15.15 12.80
N ASP A 121 27.23 15.60 11.90
CA ASP A 121 26.08 16.44 12.22
C ASP A 121 24.75 15.65 12.33
N LEU A 122 24.83 14.32 12.34
CA LEU A 122 23.66 13.44 12.34
C LEU A 122 23.45 12.78 13.70
N VAL A 123 22.19 12.48 14.02
CA VAL A 123 21.77 11.90 15.31
C VAL A 123 20.98 10.63 15.07
N ASP A 124 21.32 9.55 15.76
CA ASP A 124 20.43 8.39 15.86
C ASP A 124 19.39 8.64 16.96
N VAL A 125 18.12 8.40 16.66
CA VAL A 125 16.99 8.69 17.55
C VAL A 125 16.20 7.42 17.81
N THR A 126 16.04 7.08 19.08
CA THR A 126 15.21 5.96 19.54
C THR A 126 13.82 6.45 19.95
N LEU A 127 12.82 5.70 19.54
CA LEU A 127 11.40 5.98 19.73
C LEU A 127 10.73 4.78 20.43
N ASP A 128 9.80 5.03 21.35
CA ASP A 128 9.04 3.99 22.08
C ASP A 128 7.81 3.44 21.32
N GLY A 129 7.79 3.60 20.00
CA GLY A 129 6.72 3.08 19.16
C GLY A 129 7.26 2.43 17.89
N ALA A 130 6.49 1.49 17.37
CA ALA A 130 6.74 0.82 16.10
C ALA A 130 6.09 1.58 14.94
N ILE A 131 6.63 1.38 13.74
CA ILE A 131 5.90 1.70 12.51
C ILE A 131 4.70 0.75 12.45
N ALA A 132 3.51 1.29 12.19
CA ALA A 132 2.26 0.54 12.29
C ALA A 132 2.23 -0.70 11.39
N GLU A 133 2.64 -0.56 10.13
CA GLU A 133 2.76 -1.65 9.18
C GLU A 133 4.23 -1.80 8.72
N PRO A 134 5.04 -2.61 9.43
CA PRO A 134 6.43 -2.84 9.04
C PRO A 134 6.50 -3.78 7.83
N MET A 135 7.43 -3.49 6.92
CA MET A 135 7.71 -4.36 5.79
C MET A 135 8.65 -5.52 6.18
N PRO A 136 8.51 -6.71 5.57
CA PRO A 136 9.44 -7.80 5.78
C PRO A 136 10.84 -7.39 5.32
N SER A 137 11.87 -7.84 6.03
CA SER A 137 13.27 -7.52 5.69
C SER A 137 13.66 -7.97 4.28
N ALA A 138 13.02 -9.04 3.78
CA ALA A 138 13.20 -9.56 2.43
C ALA A 138 12.70 -8.59 1.33
N ALA A 139 11.87 -7.59 1.65
CA ALA A 139 11.46 -6.55 0.70
C ALA A 139 12.53 -5.45 0.53
N ARG A 140 13.59 -5.43 1.34
CA ARG A 140 14.60 -4.37 1.27
C ARG A 140 15.28 -4.23 -0.10
N PRO A 141 15.68 -5.31 -0.80
CA PRO A 141 16.25 -5.19 -2.14
C PRO A 141 15.32 -4.53 -3.17
N ILE A 142 13.99 -4.68 -3.00
CA ILE A 142 12.99 -3.99 -3.83
C ILE A 142 13.14 -2.48 -3.61
N TRP A 143 13.10 -2.01 -2.37
CA TRP A 143 13.24 -0.57 -2.09
C TRP A 143 14.61 0.00 -2.45
N ASP A 144 15.68 -0.79 -2.33
CA ASP A 144 17.01 -0.38 -2.78
C ASP A 144 17.06 -0.15 -4.30
N LEU A 145 16.39 -1.00 -5.09
CA LEU A 145 16.24 -0.83 -6.54
C LEU A 145 15.50 0.46 -6.90
N TRP A 146 14.40 0.77 -6.21
CA TRP A 146 13.64 2.00 -6.46
C TRP A 146 14.36 3.25 -5.98
N HIS A 147 15.07 3.16 -4.87
CA HIS A 147 15.97 4.21 -4.42
C HIS A 147 17.03 4.53 -5.48
N ALA A 148 17.58 3.49 -6.14
CA ALA A 148 18.61 3.62 -7.17
C ALA A 148 18.12 4.18 -8.52
N GLY A 149 16.81 4.29 -8.74
CA GLY A 149 16.23 4.82 -9.98
C GLY A 149 15.05 4.02 -10.52
N GLY A 150 14.74 2.87 -9.92
CA GLY A 150 13.63 2.00 -10.32
C GLY A 150 14.02 0.94 -11.36
N PRO A 151 13.10 0.00 -11.65
CA PRO A 151 13.29 -1.02 -12.68
C PRO A 151 13.46 -0.41 -14.08
N THR A 152 14.45 -0.88 -14.83
CA THR A 152 14.68 -0.47 -16.24
C THR A 152 14.30 -1.55 -17.25
N GLU A 153 14.06 -2.78 -16.77
CA GLU A 153 13.70 -3.94 -17.58
C GLU A 153 12.48 -4.63 -16.96
N PRO A 154 11.57 -5.18 -17.79
CA PRO A 154 10.39 -5.87 -17.29
C PRO A 154 10.75 -7.22 -16.65
N GLY A 155 9.85 -7.74 -15.82
CA GLY A 155 9.94 -9.10 -15.27
C GLY A 155 10.91 -9.28 -14.10
N LEU A 156 11.47 -8.20 -13.54
CA LEU A 156 12.33 -8.29 -12.34
C LEU A 156 11.60 -8.83 -11.10
N TRP A 157 10.26 -8.75 -11.08
CA TRP A 157 9.40 -9.35 -10.06
C TRP A 157 9.22 -10.87 -10.22
N ALA A 158 9.55 -11.44 -11.38
CA ALA A 158 9.20 -12.83 -11.72
C ALA A 158 9.79 -13.86 -10.76
N GLY A 159 11.00 -13.60 -10.24
CA GLY A 159 11.69 -14.48 -9.30
C GLY A 159 11.27 -14.34 -7.84
N LEU A 160 10.39 -13.37 -7.53
CA LEU A 160 9.93 -13.10 -6.16
C LEU A 160 8.81 -14.05 -5.75
N SER A 161 8.67 -14.29 -4.43
CA SER A 161 7.49 -14.96 -3.87
C SER A 161 6.24 -14.09 -4.01
N ALA A 162 5.05 -14.69 -3.88
CA ALA A 162 3.78 -13.95 -3.91
C ALA A 162 3.76 -12.76 -2.93
N GLU A 163 4.19 -12.98 -1.67
CA GLU A 163 4.34 -11.91 -0.66
C GLU A 163 5.24 -10.76 -1.15
N LEU A 164 6.40 -11.08 -1.72
CA LEU A 164 7.34 -10.07 -2.22
C LEU A 164 6.84 -9.39 -3.52
N ARG A 165 6.00 -10.06 -4.33
CA ARG A 165 5.30 -9.45 -5.47
C ARG A 165 4.23 -8.48 -5.01
N HIS A 166 3.55 -8.74 -3.89
CA HIS A 166 2.66 -7.75 -3.29
C HIS A 166 3.43 -6.49 -2.87
N HIS A 167 4.59 -6.65 -2.22
CA HIS A 167 5.47 -5.52 -1.89
C HIS A 167 6.05 -4.82 -3.14
N TRP A 168 6.29 -5.55 -4.23
CA TRP A 168 6.65 -4.97 -5.52
C TRP A 168 5.56 -4.01 -6.03
N SER A 169 4.29 -4.43 -6.00
CA SER A 169 3.16 -3.57 -6.38
C SER A 169 3.03 -2.34 -5.46
N GLY A 170 3.27 -2.49 -4.16
CA GLY A 170 3.32 -1.36 -3.22
C GLY A 170 4.43 -0.35 -3.55
N ALA A 171 5.62 -0.83 -3.94
CA ALA A 171 6.72 0.03 -4.40
C ALA A 171 6.38 0.70 -5.75
N ALA A 172 5.77 -0.04 -6.67
CA ALA A 172 5.30 0.50 -7.95
C ALA A 172 4.27 1.63 -7.75
N LEU A 173 3.30 1.44 -6.83
CA LEU A 173 2.30 2.44 -6.47
C LEU A 173 2.93 3.70 -5.88
N ALA A 174 3.80 3.54 -4.88
CA ALA A 174 4.49 4.66 -4.25
C ALA A 174 5.24 5.53 -5.28
N HIS A 175 5.80 4.90 -6.31
CA HIS A 175 6.59 5.56 -7.35
C HIS A 175 5.82 5.87 -8.64
N HIS A 176 4.50 5.66 -8.65
CA HIS A 176 3.66 6.00 -9.79
C HIS A 176 3.73 7.51 -10.11
N ARG A 177 3.67 7.84 -11.40
CA ARG A 177 3.73 9.21 -11.90
C ARG A 177 2.33 9.76 -12.09
N ALA A 178 1.72 10.22 -10.99
CA ALA A 178 0.40 10.86 -11.02
C ALA A 178 0.33 12.14 -11.88
N ASP A 179 1.49 12.71 -12.24
CA ASP A 179 1.62 13.85 -13.16
C ASP A 179 1.54 13.45 -14.65
N ALA A 180 1.73 12.17 -14.97
CA ALA A 180 1.69 11.69 -16.35
C ALA A 180 0.23 11.49 -16.80
N PRO A 181 -0.18 12.07 -17.95
CA PRO A 181 -1.51 11.83 -18.48
C PRO A 181 -1.66 10.38 -18.93
N ASP A 182 -2.91 9.90 -18.92
CA ASP A 182 -3.23 8.60 -19.47
C ASP A 182 -2.86 8.50 -20.94
N LYS A 183 -2.43 7.29 -21.33
CA LYS A 183 -2.35 6.92 -22.74
C LYS A 183 -3.78 6.79 -23.30
N PRO A 184 -4.01 7.16 -24.56
CA PRO A 184 -5.36 7.28 -25.12
C PRO A 184 -6.11 5.95 -25.17
N ALA A 185 -7.44 6.03 -25.11
CA ALA A 185 -8.35 4.90 -25.27
C ALA A 185 -8.18 4.19 -26.62
N GLY A 186 -8.57 2.91 -26.67
CA GLY A 186 -8.42 2.02 -27.82
C GLY A 186 -6.99 1.49 -28.01
N ARG A 187 -6.05 1.85 -27.14
CA ARG A 187 -4.67 1.34 -27.20
C ARG A 187 -4.63 -0.16 -26.90
N THR A 188 -3.68 -0.86 -27.51
CA THR A 188 -3.39 -2.26 -27.19
C THR A 188 -2.18 -2.35 -26.28
N TYR A 189 -2.34 -3.04 -25.16
CA TYR A 189 -1.28 -3.42 -24.24
C TYR A 189 -0.97 -4.90 -24.37
N ARG A 190 0.27 -5.28 -24.09
CA ARG A 190 0.73 -6.67 -24.15
C ARG A 190 1.20 -7.10 -22.78
N LEU A 191 0.53 -8.09 -22.21
CA LEU A 191 0.84 -8.67 -20.91
C LEU A 191 1.63 -9.97 -21.14
N ASP A 192 2.80 -10.06 -20.53
CA ASP A 192 3.63 -11.27 -20.51
C ASP A 192 3.21 -12.18 -19.36
N GLY A 193 2.49 -13.25 -19.68
CA GLY A 193 1.89 -14.16 -18.71
C GLY A 193 2.81 -15.26 -18.19
N ARG A 194 4.05 -15.37 -18.68
CA ARG A 194 4.96 -16.51 -18.40
C ARG A 194 5.24 -16.73 -16.91
N HIS A 195 5.10 -15.68 -16.10
CA HIS A 195 5.36 -15.69 -14.66
C HIS A 195 4.12 -15.39 -13.81
N VAL A 196 2.92 -15.36 -14.40
CA VAL A 196 1.67 -15.15 -13.68
C VAL A 196 1.21 -16.47 -13.05
N THR A 197 1.86 -16.83 -11.94
CA THR A 197 1.62 -18.06 -11.16
C THR A 197 0.74 -17.84 -9.92
N ASP A 198 0.43 -16.60 -9.61
CA ASP A 198 -0.38 -16.13 -8.48
C ASP A 198 -0.99 -14.76 -8.86
N ILE A 199 -1.96 -14.31 -8.06
CA ILE A 199 -2.72 -13.09 -8.36
C ILE A 199 -1.82 -11.85 -8.26
N GLU A 200 -0.82 -11.88 -7.38
CA GLU A 200 0.19 -10.84 -7.22
C GLU A 200 1.07 -10.73 -8.47
N GLY A 201 1.43 -11.86 -9.08
CA GLY A 201 2.10 -11.91 -10.38
C GLY A 201 1.27 -11.30 -11.50
N PHE A 202 -0.06 -11.48 -11.51
CA PHE A 202 -0.94 -10.81 -12.46
C PHE A 202 -0.88 -9.28 -12.30
N TYR A 203 -0.97 -8.77 -11.07
CA TYR A 203 -0.90 -7.33 -10.81
C TYR A 203 0.46 -6.72 -11.21
N CYS A 204 1.56 -7.44 -10.97
CA CYS A 204 2.86 -7.02 -11.48
C CYS A 204 2.90 -6.97 -13.02
N ALA A 205 2.38 -8.02 -13.68
CA ALA A 205 2.42 -8.14 -15.14
C ALA A 205 1.55 -7.08 -15.85
N ILE A 206 0.34 -6.82 -15.37
CA ILE A 206 -0.53 -5.78 -15.95
C ILE A 206 0.02 -4.38 -15.70
N GLY A 207 0.57 -4.14 -14.51
CA GLY A 207 1.27 -2.91 -14.19
C GLY A 207 2.41 -2.61 -15.17
N GLU A 208 3.21 -3.62 -15.50
CA GLU A 208 4.27 -3.49 -16.49
C GLU A 208 3.76 -3.34 -17.92
N ALA A 209 2.71 -4.07 -18.29
CA ALA A 209 2.09 -3.95 -19.62
C ALA A 209 1.61 -2.52 -19.88
N VAL A 210 0.97 -1.89 -18.89
CA VAL A 210 0.39 -0.55 -19.01
C VAL A 210 1.45 0.54 -18.87
N ASN A 211 2.32 0.45 -17.86
CA ASN A 211 3.18 1.56 -17.43
C ASN A 211 4.69 1.33 -17.62
N GLY A 212 5.07 0.21 -18.24
CA GLY A 212 6.48 -0.15 -18.46
C GLY A 212 7.12 -0.81 -17.24
N PRO A 213 8.43 -1.10 -17.28
CA PRO A 213 9.15 -1.79 -16.21
C PRO A 213 8.83 -1.29 -14.79
N GLY A 214 8.43 -2.18 -13.89
CA GLY A 214 8.02 -1.81 -12.52
C GLY A 214 6.76 -0.94 -12.42
N GLY A 215 5.96 -0.87 -13.48
CA GLY A 215 4.74 -0.07 -13.54
C GLY A 215 3.65 -0.57 -12.60
N TYR A 216 2.80 0.34 -12.13
CA TYR A 216 1.64 0.03 -11.30
C TYR A 216 0.35 0.11 -12.10
N PHE A 217 -0.56 -0.85 -11.90
CA PHE A 217 -1.93 -0.80 -12.41
C PHE A 217 -2.84 -1.70 -11.54
N GLY A 218 -2.83 -1.46 -10.22
CA GLY A 218 -3.58 -2.23 -9.23
C GLY A 218 -2.73 -3.24 -8.45
N TRP A 219 -3.25 -3.67 -7.30
CA TRP A 219 -2.68 -4.70 -6.41
C TRP A 219 -3.74 -5.57 -5.71
N ASN A 220 -5.02 -5.28 -5.98
CA ASN A 220 -6.22 -6.01 -5.60
C ASN A 220 -7.33 -5.63 -6.61
N GLY A 221 -8.54 -6.20 -6.48
CA GLY A 221 -9.65 -5.95 -7.41
C GLY A 221 -10.06 -4.47 -7.46
N ASP A 222 -10.26 -3.85 -6.29
CA ASP A 222 -10.73 -2.46 -6.20
C ASP A 222 -9.71 -1.48 -6.77
N ALA A 223 -8.43 -1.64 -6.45
CA ALA A 223 -7.38 -0.78 -6.98
C ALA A 223 -7.17 -0.96 -8.49
N LEU A 224 -7.41 -2.17 -9.03
CA LEU A 224 -7.42 -2.39 -10.47
C LEU A 224 -8.58 -1.62 -11.12
N HIS A 225 -9.77 -1.72 -10.52
CA HIS A 225 -10.96 -0.99 -10.95
C HIS A 225 -10.72 0.53 -10.96
N ASP A 226 -10.13 1.07 -9.90
CA ASP A 226 -9.74 2.49 -9.82
C ASP A 226 -8.75 2.88 -10.91
N CYS A 227 -7.77 2.01 -11.19
CA CYS A 227 -6.80 2.25 -12.26
C CYS A 227 -7.49 2.30 -13.63
N ALA A 228 -8.47 1.44 -13.87
CA ALA A 228 -9.22 1.38 -15.13
C ALA A 228 -10.13 2.59 -15.36
N ARG A 229 -10.56 3.28 -14.29
CA ARG A 229 -11.32 4.55 -14.38
C ARG A 229 -10.47 5.74 -14.89
N GLY A 230 -9.16 5.57 -15.02
CA GLY A 230 -8.23 6.56 -15.55
C GLY A 230 -7.48 7.35 -14.48
N GLY A 231 -6.48 8.11 -14.92
CA GLY A 231 -5.49 8.80 -14.08
C GLY A 231 -4.31 7.94 -13.66
N TRP A 232 -4.22 6.70 -14.15
CA TRP A 232 -3.25 5.69 -13.73
C TRP A 232 -2.43 5.10 -14.89
N GLY A 233 -2.49 5.73 -16.06
CA GLY A 233 -1.61 5.44 -17.20
C GLY A 233 -2.31 4.92 -18.45
N ALA A 234 -3.60 4.61 -18.39
CA ALA A 234 -4.42 4.16 -19.51
C ALA A 234 -5.87 4.63 -19.36
N ALA A 235 -6.43 5.20 -20.43
CA ALA A 235 -7.85 5.50 -20.50
C ALA A 235 -8.63 4.31 -21.07
N ALA A 236 -9.71 3.90 -20.39
CA ALA A 236 -10.67 2.94 -20.91
C ALA A 236 -11.56 3.53 -22.03
N PRO A 237 -12.11 2.70 -22.94
CA PRO A 237 -11.84 1.27 -23.09
C PRO A 237 -10.48 1.03 -23.76
N PHE A 238 -9.86 -0.14 -23.52
CA PHE A 238 -8.61 -0.53 -24.19
C PHE A 238 -8.51 -2.06 -24.37
N ARG A 239 -7.52 -2.50 -25.16
CA ARG A 239 -7.30 -3.92 -25.45
C ARG A 239 -6.08 -4.45 -24.70
N LEU A 240 -6.20 -5.64 -24.11
CA LEU A 240 -5.12 -6.37 -23.45
C LEU A 240 -4.86 -7.69 -24.18
N VAL A 241 -3.70 -7.83 -24.81
CA VAL A 241 -3.24 -9.12 -25.35
C VAL A 241 -2.43 -9.82 -24.27
N TRP A 242 -2.97 -10.92 -23.76
CA TRP A 242 -2.35 -11.71 -22.70
C TRP A 242 -1.65 -12.92 -23.31
N HIS A 243 -0.33 -12.86 -23.39
CA HIS A 243 0.50 -13.96 -23.87
C HIS A 243 0.76 -15.00 -22.78
N ASP A 244 0.82 -16.29 -23.14
CA ASP A 244 1.10 -17.39 -22.22
C ASP A 244 0.05 -17.52 -21.10
N ALA A 245 -1.21 -17.19 -21.40
CA ALA A 245 -2.31 -17.23 -20.43
C ALA A 245 -2.59 -18.65 -19.87
N GLY A 246 -2.05 -19.69 -20.52
CA GLY A 246 -2.08 -21.07 -20.03
C GLY A 246 -1.38 -21.25 -18.68
N VAL A 247 -0.39 -20.42 -18.34
CA VAL A 247 0.27 -20.42 -17.03
C VAL A 247 -0.73 -20.00 -15.95
N ALA A 248 -1.36 -18.84 -16.12
CA ALA A 248 -2.40 -18.36 -15.22
C ALA A 248 -3.55 -19.35 -15.09
N ARG A 249 -4.00 -19.96 -16.19
CA ARG A 249 -5.05 -21.01 -16.16
C ARG A 249 -4.66 -22.22 -15.32
N THR A 250 -3.37 -22.57 -15.29
CA THR A 250 -2.86 -23.71 -14.53
C THR A 250 -2.76 -23.41 -13.05
N HIS A 251 -2.39 -22.17 -12.69
CA HIS A 251 -2.03 -21.79 -11.33
C HIS A 251 -3.13 -21.01 -10.58
N LEU A 252 -3.87 -20.13 -11.26
CA LEU A 252 -4.94 -19.33 -10.69
C LEU A 252 -6.27 -20.09 -10.70
N LYS A 253 -6.40 -21.04 -9.78
CA LYS A 253 -7.63 -21.80 -9.60
C LYS A 253 -8.43 -21.20 -8.46
N ALA A 254 -9.72 -20.95 -8.70
CA ALA A 254 -10.63 -20.64 -7.61
C ALA A 254 -10.61 -21.78 -6.59
N ARG A 255 -10.57 -21.43 -5.30
CA ARG A 255 -10.71 -22.43 -4.24
C ARG A 255 -12.10 -23.05 -4.32
N ALA A 256 -12.17 -24.37 -4.13
CA ALA A 256 -13.42 -25.12 -4.22
C ALA A 256 -14.46 -24.70 -3.15
N ASP A 257 -14.02 -24.01 -2.10
CA ASP A 257 -14.84 -23.47 -1.02
C ASP A 257 -15.48 -22.11 -1.33
N GLY A 258 -15.20 -21.52 -2.51
CA GLY A 258 -15.74 -20.23 -2.93
C GLY A 258 -15.16 -19.03 -2.17
N SER A 259 -14.07 -19.21 -1.41
CA SER A 259 -13.43 -18.10 -0.71
C SER A 259 -12.76 -17.12 -1.69
N PRO A 260 -12.87 -15.80 -1.44
CA PRO A 260 -12.27 -14.77 -2.30
C PRO A 260 -10.73 -14.70 -2.25
N ALA A 261 -10.07 -15.57 -1.49
CA ALA A 261 -8.64 -15.48 -1.18
C ALA A 261 -7.70 -15.80 -2.36
N GLU A 262 -8.18 -16.49 -3.40
CA GLU A 262 -7.40 -16.77 -4.61
C GLU A 262 -8.28 -16.54 -5.84
N ALA A 263 -8.26 -15.32 -6.36
CA ALA A 263 -8.99 -14.97 -7.58
C ALA A 263 -8.50 -15.85 -8.74
N GLY A 264 -9.37 -16.74 -9.21
CA GLY A 264 -9.10 -17.54 -10.40
C GLY A 264 -9.07 -16.68 -11.67
N LEU A 265 -8.49 -17.20 -12.74
CA LEU A 265 -8.41 -16.50 -14.03
C LEU A 265 -9.78 -16.00 -14.51
N ASP A 266 -10.84 -16.78 -14.35
CA ASP A 266 -12.20 -16.39 -14.77
C ASP A 266 -12.75 -15.18 -14.00
N LEU A 267 -12.36 -15.00 -12.74
CA LEU A 267 -12.74 -13.81 -11.98
C LEU A 267 -11.99 -12.57 -12.48
N ILE A 268 -10.68 -12.70 -12.75
CA ILE A 268 -9.86 -11.63 -13.32
C ILE A 268 -10.43 -11.18 -14.67
N LEU A 269 -10.79 -12.12 -15.54
CA LEU A 269 -11.37 -11.81 -16.85
C LEU A 269 -12.72 -11.09 -16.72
N ARG A 270 -13.52 -11.39 -15.69
CA ARG A 270 -14.75 -10.67 -15.41
C ARG A 270 -14.49 -9.23 -14.97
N TRP A 271 -13.57 -9.02 -14.04
CA TRP A 271 -13.18 -7.66 -13.62
C TRP A 271 -12.72 -6.82 -14.81
N LEU A 272 -11.81 -7.37 -15.64
CA LEU A 272 -11.34 -6.68 -16.85
C LEU A 272 -12.48 -6.36 -17.82
N ALA A 273 -13.44 -7.27 -18.01
CA ALA A 273 -14.59 -7.03 -18.87
C ALA A 273 -15.55 -5.96 -18.32
N GLU A 274 -15.79 -5.96 -17.00
CA GLU A 274 -16.57 -4.93 -16.29
C GLU A 274 -15.94 -3.54 -16.48
N ASP A 275 -14.60 -3.49 -16.53
CA ASP A 275 -13.78 -2.30 -16.73
C ASP A 275 -13.59 -1.89 -18.21
N GLN A 276 -14.33 -2.51 -19.12
CA GLN A 276 -14.25 -2.26 -20.57
C GLN A 276 -12.85 -2.54 -21.15
N ILE A 277 -12.12 -3.48 -20.58
CA ILE A 277 -10.84 -3.98 -21.06
C ILE A 277 -11.08 -5.27 -21.87
N GLU A 278 -10.92 -5.19 -23.18
CA GLU A 278 -11.08 -6.34 -24.07
C GLU A 278 -9.82 -7.22 -23.99
N VAL A 279 -9.97 -8.48 -23.56
CA VAL A 279 -8.85 -9.41 -23.41
C VAL A 279 -8.79 -10.40 -24.57
N GLU A 280 -7.64 -10.44 -25.26
CA GLU A 280 -7.27 -11.53 -26.18
C GLU A 280 -6.28 -12.45 -25.47
N LEU A 281 -6.65 -13.72 -25.31
CA LEU A 281 -5.77 -14.74 -24.73
C LEU A 281 -4.96 -15.42 -25.83
N GLY A 282 -3.62 -15.46 -25.65
CA GLY A 282 -2.68 -16.15 -26.52
C GLY A 282 -1.69 -17.02 -25.76
#